data_AF-A0A920HP62-F1
#
_entry.id   AF-A0A920HP62-F1
#
_cell.length_a   1.000
_cell.length_b   1.000
_cell.length_c   1.000
_cell.angle_alpha   90.00
_cell.angle_beta   90.00
_cell.angle_gamma   90.00
#
_symmetry.space_group_name_H-M   'P 1'
#
loop_
_entity.id
_entity.type
_entity.pdbx_description
1 polymer ?
#
loop_
_entity_poly.entity_id
_entity_poly.type
_entity_poly.pdbx_seq_one_letter_code
_entity_poly.pdbx_strand_id
1 'polypeptide(L)'
;MNFLELLKHSQKPIQKRVKWAGPDMSVRSSISARHMETWSHGQEIFDQLGIERINTDRIKNIVIIGINTFGWTFINRSIEVPKKVPMIILNSPSNKKWEWNTDNNEDSITGDATEFCQVVTQVRNIKDTNLKVEGKVAEKWMSIAQCFAGPPEDPPIKGSRYIKEI
;
A
#
# COMPACT_ATOMS: atom_id res chain seq x y z
N MET A 1 -8.59 -14.73 7.72
CA MET A 1 -8.29 -15.79 6.73
C MET A 1 -6.96 -16.42 7.11
N ASN A 2 -6.90 -17.72 7.35
CA ASN A 2 -5.65 -18.38 7.78
C ASN A 2 -4.84 -18.95 6.58
N PHE A 3 -3.62 -19.44 6.84
CA PHE A 3 -2.72 -19.95 5.79
C PHE A 3 -3.32 -21.13 5.01
N LEU A 4 -4.10 -22.00 5.68
CA LEU A 4 -4.76 -23.13 5.04
C LEU A 4 -5.88 -22.68 4.09
N GLU A 5 -6.58 -21.58 4.40
CA GLU A 5 -7.56 -20.99 3.49
C GLU A 5 -6.91 -20.39 2.24
N LEU A 6 -5.72 -19.79 2.37
CA LEU A 6 -4.95 -19.30 1.23
C LEU A 6 -4.49 -20.42 0.30
N LEU A 7 -4.04 -21.55 0.85
CA LEU A 7 -3.69 -22.73 0.04
C LEU A 7 -4.89 -23.28 -0.73
N LYS A 8 -6.09 -23.24 -0.12
CA LYS A 8 -7.33 -23.59 -0.84
C LYS A 8 -7.65 -22.59 -1.95
N HIS A 9 -7.17 -21.35 -1.85
CA HIS A 9 -7.38 -20.31 -2.87
C HIS A 9 -6.36 -20.39 -4.00
N SER A 10 -5.12 -20.80 -3.74
CA SER A 10 -4.09 -20.92 -4.78
C SER A 10 -4.43 -21.93 -5.88
N GLN A 11 -5.32 -22.88 -5.58
CA GLN A 11 -5.81 -23.89 -6.54
C GLN A 11 -7.05 -23.41 -7.33
N LYS A 12 -7.58 -22.21 -7.05
CA LYS A 12 -8.77 -21.66 -7.72
C LYS A 12 -8.38 -20.72 -8.86
N PRO A 13 -9.25 -20.52 -9.88
CA PRO A 13 -9.04 -19.51 -10.91
C PRO A 13 -8.83 -18.12 -10.30
N ILE A 14 -7.86 -17.37 -10.82
CA ILE A 14 -7.38 -16.13 -10.17
C ILE A 14 -8.46 -15.02 -10.11
N GLN A 15 -9.45 -15.05 -10.99
CA GLN A 15 -10.58 -14.10 -11.02
C GLN A 15 -11.73 -14.51 -10.11
N LYS A 16 -11.74 -15.75 -9.59
CA LYS A 16 -12.83 -16.23 -8.73
C LYS A 16 -12.94 -15.33 -7.50
N ARG A 17 -14.16 -14.91 -7.18
CA ARG A 17 -14.48 -14.09 -6.01
C ARG A 17 -14.49 -14.96 -4.75
N VAL A 18 -13.90 -14.45 -3.67
CA VAL A 18 -13.85 -15.06 -2.35
C VAL A 18 -14.32 -14.06 -1.31
N LYS A 19 -15.00 -14.56 -0.27
CA LYS A 19 -15.52 -13.74 0.81
C LYS A 19 -14.38 -12.98 1.50
N TRP A 20 -14.63 -11.72 1.79
CA TRP A 20 -13.71 -10.79 2.44
C TRP A 20 -14.46 -9.93 3.46
N ALA A 21 -13.75 -9.20 4.33
CA ALA A 21 -14.36 -8.32 5.34
C ALA A 21 -15.09 -7.10 4.74
N GLY A 22 -14.91 -6.85 3.44
CA GLY A 22 -15.66 -5.87 2.64
C GLY A 22 -16.23 -6.53 1.37
N PRO A 23 -16.28 -5.82 0.23
CA PRO A 23 -16.69 -6.42 -1.04
C PRO A 23 -15.87 -7.67 -1.37
N ASP A 24 -16.52 -8.66 -1.96
CA ASP A 24 -15.85 -9.90 -2.38
C ASP A 24 -14.60 -9.60 -3.23
N MET A 25 -13.48 -10.20 -2.85
CA MET A 25 -12.20 -10.00 -3.53
C MET A 25 -11.91 -11.13 -4.51
N SER A 26 -11.16 -10.85 -5.57
CA SER A 26 -10.62 -11.93 -6.41
C SER A 26 -9.59 -12.76 -5.62
N VAL A 27 -9.39 -14.02 -5.99
CA VAL A 27 -8.30 -14.88 -5.45
C VAL A 27 -6.96 -14.17 -5.57
N ARG A 28 -6.68 -13.52 -6.72
CA ARG A 28 -5.46 -12.73 -6.92
C ARG A 28 -5.31 -11.65 -5.85
N SER A 29 -6.35 -10.84 -5.66
CA SER A 29 -6.36 -9.75 -4.68
C SER A 29 -6.21 -10.27 -3.25
N SER A 30 -6.81 -11.41 -2.92
CA SER A 30 -6.69 -12.07 -1.61
C SER A 30 -5.25 -12.50 -1.31
N ILE A 31 -4.55 -13.06 -2.31
CA ILE A 31 -3.12 -13.41 -2.18
C ILE A 31 -2.26 -12.14 -2.04
N SER A 32 -2.51 -11.11 -2.85
CA SER A 32 -1.81 -9.83 -2.74
C SER A 32 -2.01 -9.17 -1.37
N ALA A 33 -3.22 -9.24 -0.81
CA ALA A 33 -3.52 -8.73 0.52
C ALA A 33 -2.72 -9.45 1.61
N ARG A 34 -2.59 -10.78 1.54
CA ARG A 34 -1.76 -11.51 2.51
C ARG A 34 -0.28 -11.16 2.37
N HIS A 35 0.22 -11.07 1.14
CA HIS A 35 1.60 -10.65 0.91
C HIS A 35 1.87 -9.26 1.50
N MET A 36 0.94 -8.32 1.30
CA MET A 36 0.99 -6.98 1.88
C MET A 36 1.02 -7.03 3.41
N GLU A 37 0.11 -7.77 4.06
CA GLU A 37 0.03 -7.91 5.52
C GLU A 37 1.29 -8.54 6.12
N THR A 38 1.80 -9.61 5.51
CA THR A 38 3.05 -10.24 5.94
C THR A 38 4.25 -9.31 5.74
N TRP A 39 4.26 -8.53 4.67
CA TRP A 39 5.32 -7.58 4.42
C TRP A 39 5.28 -6.41 5.41
N SER A 40 4.11 -5.82 5.69
CA SER A 40 3.99 -4.66 6.59
C SER A 40 4.40 -5.00 8.02
N HIS A 41 3.87 -6.09 8.59
CA HIS A 41 4.27 -6.52 9.93
C HIS A 41 5.72 -7.00 10.00
N GLY A 42 6.21 -7.62 8.93
CA GLY A 42 7.64 -7.93 8.81
C GLY A 42 8.50 -6.68 8.90
N GLN A 43 8.11 -5.58 8.22
CA GLN A 43 8.83 -4.31 8.29
C GLN A 43 8.88 -3.77 9.73
N GLU A 44 7.76 -3.82 10.46
CA GLU A 44 7.72 -3.40 11.86
C GLU A 44 8.69 -4.20 12.73
N ILE A 45 8.87 -5.50 12.47
CA ILE A 45 9.86 -6.33 13.16
C ILE A 45 11.29 -5.90 12.83
N PHE A 46 11.60 -5.68 11.54
CA PHE A 46 12.91 -5.17 11.12
C PHE A 46 13.24 -3.84 11.80
N ASP A 47 12.26 -2.93 11.87
CA ASP A 47 12.40 -1.66 12.57
C ASP A 47 12.72 -1.83 14.05
N GLN A 48 12.01 -2.73 14.75
CA GLN A 48 12.25 -3.01 16.17
C GLN A 48 13.59 -3.68 16.44
N LEU A 49 14.11 -4.42 15.45
CA LEU A 49 15.42 -5.05 15.52
C LEU A 49 16.55 -4.12 15.05
N GLY A 50 16.27 -2.89 14.63
CA GLY A 50 17.28 -1.97 14.11
C GLY A 50 17.97 -2.44 12.83
N ILE A 51 17.32 -3.34 12.06
CA ILE A 51 17.89 -3.95 10.85
C ILE A 51 17.21 -3.36 9.63
N GLU A 52 17.99 -2.88 8.67
CA GLU A 52 17.45 -2.46 7.37
C GLU A 52 16.96 -3.68 6.57
N ARG A 53 15.70 -3.62 6.12
CA ARG A 53 15.11 -4.68 5.30
C ARG A 53 15.54 -4.52 3.84
N ILE A 54 16.19 -5.56 3.30
CA ILE A 54 16.47 -5.65 1.86
C ILE A 54 15.19 -6.03 1.10
N ASN A 55 14.59 -5.06 0.42
CA ASN A 55 13.42 -5.27 -0.42
C ASN A 55 13.81 -5.70 -1.84
N THR A 56 12.92 -6.43 -2.51
CA THR A 56 13.05 -6.78 -3.94
C THR A 56 11.79 -6.37 -4.69
N ASP A 57 11.82 -6.42 -6.02
CA ASP A 57 10.71 -6.06 -6.90
C ASP A 57 9.38 -6.78 -6.59
N ARG A 58 9.37 -7.82 -5.74
CA ARG A 58 8.15 -8.48 -5.25
C ARG A 58 7.17 -7.51 -4.58
N ILE A 59 7.65 -6.39 -4.03
CA ILE A 59 6.79 -5.34 -3.46
C ILE A 59 5.89 -4.66 -4.49
N LYS A 60 6.10 -4.87 -5.81
CA LYS A 60 5.21 -4.37 -6.86
C LYS A 60 3.74 -4.77 -6.63
N ASN A 61 3.50 -5.96 -6.07
CA ASN A 61 2.15 -6.41 -5.72
C ASN A 61 1.50 -5.55 -4.61
N ILE A 62 2.32 -5.01 -3.70
CA ILE A 62 1.88 -4.13 -2.62
C ILE A 62 1.60 -2.73 -3.18
N VAL A 63 2.44 -2.25 -4.09
CA VAL A 63 2.17 -1.02 -4.85
C VAL A 63 0.82 -1.12 -5.58
N ILE A 64 0.59 -2.21 -6.32
CA ILE A 64 -0.65 -2.43 -7.08
C ILE A 64 -1.88 -2.46 -6.16
N ILE A 65 -1.85 -3.15 -5.01
CA ILE A 65 -3.00 -3.14 -4.10
C ILE A 65 -3.20 -1.77 -3.43
N GLY A 66 -2.11 -1.04 -3.14
CA GLY A 66 -2.18 0.37 -2.72
C GLY A 66 -2.94 1.23 -3.72
N ILE A 67 -2.57 1.16 -5.01
CA ILE A 67 -3.25 1.91 -6.08
C ILE A 67 -4.72 1.49 -6.21
N ASN A 68 -5.00 0.18 -6.24
CA ASN A 68 -6.36 -0.34 -6.38
C ASN A 68 -7.28 0.04 -5.20
N THR A 69 -6.72 0.40 -4.05
CA THR A 69 -7.46 0.81 -2.85
C THR A 69 -7.56 2.33 -2.71
N PHE A 70 -7.16 3.11 -3.72
CA PHE A 70 -7.37 4.55 -3.77
C PHE A 70 -8.82 4.92 -3.46
N GLY A 71 -9.79 4.44 -4.27
CA GLY A 71 -11.20 4.77 -4.06
C GLY A 71 -11.74 4.24 -2.72
N TRP A 72 -11.30 3.06 -2.31
CA TRP A 72 -11.66 2.47 -1.02
C TRP A 72 -11.24 3.35 0.16
N THR A 73 -10.07 3.98 0.09
CA THR A 73 -9.57 4.89 1.15
C THR A 73 -10.57 6.01 1.46
N PHE A 74 -11.17 6.60 0.44
CA PHE A 74 -12.16 7.67 0.60
C PHE A 74 -13.54 7.13 1.02
N ILE A 75 -13.99 6.04 0.39
CA ILE A 75 -15.28 5.39 0.70
C ILE A 75 -15.32 4.95 2.17
N ASN A 76 -14.27 4.32 2.67
CA ASN A 76 -14.22 3.82 4.05
C ASN A 76 -14.42 4.96 5.07
N ARG A 77 -13.94 6.17 4.73
CA ARG A 77 -14.05 7.38 5.54
C ARG A 77 -15.28 8.24 5.24
N SER A 78 -16.19 7.77 4.40
CA SER A 78 -17.37 8.54 3.96
C SER A 78 -17.00 9.88 3.32
N ILE A 79 -15.89 9.92 2.58
CA ILE A 79 -15.42 11.09 1.82
C ILE A 79 -15.71 10.83 0.33
N GLU A 80 -16.06 11.88 -0.43
CA GLU A 80 -16.22 11.79 -1.88
C GLU A 80 -14.92 11.31 -2.55
N VAL A 81 -15.05 10.34 -3.45
CA VAL A 81 -13.90 9.77 -4.17
C VAL A 81 -13.47 10.75 -5.27
N PRO A 82 -12.21 11.22 -5.29
CA PRO A 82 -11.71 12.05 -6.39
C PRO A 82 -11.79 11.29 -7.72
N LYS A 83 -12.13 12.02 -8.79
CA LYS A 83 -12.39 11.41 -10.11
C LYS A 83 -11.13 10.84 -10.78
N LYS A 84 -9.98 11.45 -10.52
CA LYS A 84 -8.69 11.06 -11.10
C LYS A 84 -7.77 10.54 -10.00
N VAL A 85 -7.21 9.36 -10.21
CA VAL A 85 -6.12 8.85 -9.38
C VAL A 85 -4.84 9.63 -9.74
N PRO A 86 -4.01 10.04 -8.77
CA PRO A 86 -2.74 10.69 -9.07
C PRO A 86 -1.85 9.88 -10.01
N MET A 87 -1.00 10.58 -10.78
CA MET A 87 0.12 9.97 -11.49
C MET A 87 1.10 9.40 -10.47
N ILE A 88 1.60 8.20 -10.71
CA ILE A 88 2.50 7.51 -9.78
C ILE A 88 3.75 7.10 -10.54
N ILE A 89 4.91 7.58 -10.10
CA ILE A 89 6.22 7.25 -10.68
C ILE A 89 7.14 6.77 -9.57
N LEU A 90 7.38 5.46 -9.50
CA LEU A 90 8.14 4.86 -8.41
C LEU A 90 9.41 4.18 -8.90
N ASN A 91 10.50 4.34 -8.14
CA ASN A 91 11.72 3.55 -8.29
C ASN A 91 11.54 2.23 -7.55
N SER A 92 11.66 1.12 -8.28
CA SER A 92 11.68 -0.21 -7.68
C SER A 92 12.97 -0.45 -6.90
N PRO A 93 13.03 -1.49 -6.03
CA PRO A 93 14.28 -1.86 -5.36
C PRO A 93 15.42 -2.22 -6.32
N SER A 94 15.12 -2.63 -7.56
CA SER A 94 16.11 -2.83 -8.62
C SER A 94 16.39 -1.59 -9.48
N ASN A 95 15.95 -0.40 -9.04
CA ASN A 95 16.09 0.89 -9.75
C ASN A 95 15.37 0.98 -11.10
N LYS A 96 14.47 0.05 -11.42
CA LYS A 96 13.55 0.20 -12.56
C LYS A 96 12.44 1.19 -12.20
N LYS A 97 12.10 2.04 -13.17
CA LYS A 97 10.96 2.95 -13.08
C LYS A 97 9.64 2.19 -13.27
N TRP A 98 8.67 2.42 -12.40
CA TRP A 98 7.29 1.95 -12.56
C TRP A 98 6.33 3.13 -12.60
N GLU A 99 5.40 3.11 -13.55
CA GLU A 99 4.54 4.25 -13.86
C GLU A 99 3.07 3.82 -13.95
N TRP A 100 2.17 4.63 -13.38
CA TRP A 100 0.72 4.48 -13.46
C TRP A 100 0.04 5.84 -13.61
N ASN A 101 -1.12 5.85 -14.28
CA ASN A 101 -1.96 7.05 -14.48
C ASN A 101 -1.16 8.24 -15.04
N THR A 102 -0.26 7.98 -16.00
CA THR A 102 0.67 8.98 -16.57
C THR A 102 -0.02 10.06 -17.40
N ASP A 103 -1.33 9.93 -17.61
CA ASP A 103 -2.20 10.91 -18.25
C ASP A 103 -2.71 11.98 -17.26
N ASN A 104 -2.53 11.79 -15.94
CA ASN A 104 -2.89 12.79 -14.94
C ASN A 104 -1.74 13.78 -14.68
N ASN A 105 -1.92 15.03 -15.09
CA ASN A 105 -0.93 16.10 -14.91
C ASN A 105 -1.20 17.02 -13.71
N GLU A 106 -2.28 16.79 -12.94
CA GLU A 106 -2.72 17.65 -11.84
C GLU A 106 -2.15 17.21 -10.48
N ASP A 107 -1.99 15.90 -10.30
CA ASP A 107 -1.59 15.27 -9.04
C ASP A 107 -0.54 14.20 -9.32
N SER A 108 0.55 14.17 -8.53
CA SER A 108 1.59 13.16 -8.68
C SER A 108 2.18 12.68 -7.35
N ILE A 109 2.65 11.43 -7.35
CA ILE A 109 3.41 10.81 -6.27
C ILE A 109 4.65 10.19 -6.90
N THR A 110 5.83 10.67 -6.52
CA THR A 110 7.10 10.18 -7.05
C THR A 110 8.10 9.85 -5.94
N GLY A 111 8.94 8.82 -6.14
CA GLY A 111 9.94 8.41 -5.16
C GLY A 111 10.12 6.89 -5.08
N ASP A 112 10.45 6.36 -3.91
CA ASP A 112 10.77 4.94 -3.76
C ASP A 112 9.53 4.07 -3.56
N ALA A 113 9.48 2.94 -4.27
CA ALA A 113 8.38 1.98 -4.14
C ALA A 113 8.26 1.42 -2.73
N THR A 114 9.38 1.28 -2.01
CA THR A 114 9.40 0.82 -0.61
C THR A 114 8.67 1.79 0.29
N GLU A 115 8.98 3.09 0.22
CA GLU A 115 8.32 4.12 1.02
C GLU A 115 6.84 4.23 0.67
N PHE A 116 6.49 4.15 -0.62
CA PHE A 116 5.08 4.10 -1.03
C PHE A 116 4.34 2.94 -0.36
N CYS A 117 4.94 1.74 -0.37
CA CYS A 117 4.38 0.57 0.33
C CYS A 117 4.24 0.81 1.83
N GLN A 118 5.23 1.44 2.49
CA GLN A 118 5.17 1.76 3.92
C GLN A 118 4.01 2.72 4.24
N VAL A 119 3.76 3.72 3.39
CA VAL A 119 2.67 4.69 3.59
C VAL A 119 1.30 4.05 3.39
N VAL A 120 1.06 3.34 2.27
CA VAL A 120 -0.27 2.76 2.00
C VAL A 120 -0.65 1.63 2.96
N THR A 121 0.35 1.01 3.60
CA THR A 121 0.16 -0.01 4.65
C THR A 121 0.18 0.57 6.06
N GLN A 122 0.35 1.89 6.21
CA GLN A 122 0.45 2.61 7.50
C GLN A 122 1.61 2.16 8.41
N VAL A 123 2.68 1.58 7.84
CA VAL A 123 3.94 1.32 8.56
C VAL A 123 4.73 2.62 8.80
N ARG A 124 4.57 3.61 7.93
CA ARG A 124 5.16 4.95 8.08
C ARG A 124 4.13 6.04 7.85
N ASN A 125 4.35 7.18 8.50
CA ASN A 125 3.68 8.41 8.12
C ASN A 125 4.31 8.92 6.82
N ILE A 126 3.52 9.52 5.92
CA ILE A 126 4.06 10.16 4.71
C ILE A 126 5.16 11.18 5.00
N LYS A 127 5.08 11.90 6.12
CA LYS A 127 6.07 12.90 6.55
C LYS A 127 7.39 12.31 7.06
N ASP A 128 7.48 10.98 7.16
CA ASP A 128 8.68 10.24 7.54
C ASP A 128 9.32 9.54 6.32
N THR A 129 8.93 9.95 5.11
CA THR A 129 9.43 9.42 3.83
C THR A 129 9.95 10.53 2.93
N ASN A 130 10.66 10.17 1.88
CA ASN A 130 11.15 11.07 0.84
C ASN A 130 10.25 11.10 -0.40
N LEU A 131 9.05 10.52 -0.33
CA LEU A 131 8.06 10.61 -1.40
C LEU A 131 7.72 12.07 -1.69
N LYS A 132 7.89 12.48 -2.95
CA LYS A 132 7.42 13.77 -3.45
C LYS A 132 5.95 13.64 -3.82
N VAL A 133 5.10 14.37 -3.10
CA VAL A 133 3.65 14.37 -3.28
C VAL A 133 3.23 15.75 -3.72
N GLU A 134 2.66 15.87 -4.91
CA GLU A 134 2.22 17.14 -5.49
C GLU A 134 0.75 17.07 -5.88
N GLY A 135 -0.03 18.08 -5.50
CA GLY A 135 -1.45 18.17 -5.81
C GLY A 135 -2.35 17.74 -4.65
N LYS A 136 -3.56 18.32 -4.61
CA LYS A 136 -4.49 18.21 -3.47
C LYS A 136 -4.99 16.78 -3.27
N VAL A 137 -5.23 16.03 -4.36
CA VAL A 137 -5.70 14.65 -4.29
C VAL A 137 -4.57 13.74 -3.82
N ALA A 138 -3.36 13.93 -4.34
CA ALA A 138 -2.19 13.17 -3.91
C ALA A 138 -1.87 13.40 -2.42
N GLU A 139 -1.82 14.66 -1.98
CA GLU A 139 -1.60 15.05 -0.59
C GLU A 139 -2.68 14.47 0.33
N LYS A 140 -3.95 14.61 -0.07
CA LYS A 140 -5.05 14.05 0.70
C LYS A 140 -4.92 12.55 0.79
N TRP A 141 -4.74 11.85 -0.33
CA TRP A 141 -4.65 10.40 -0.33
C TRP A 141 -3.51 9.88 0.55
N MET A 142 -2.29 10.39 0.38
CA MET A 142 -1.14 9.96 1.18
C MET A 142 -1.27 10.28 2.68
N SER A 143 -2.10 11.26 3.06
CA SER A 143 -2.39 11.56 4.46
C SER A 143 -3.36 10.59 5.15
N ILE A 144 -4.10 9.76 4.40
CA ILE A 144 -5.13 8.85 4.94
C ILE A 144 -5.10 7.45 4.34
N ALA A 145 -4.06 7.12 3.57
CA ALA A 145 -3.99 5.89 2.78
C ALA A 145 -4.21 4.64 3.65
N GLN A 146 -5.01 3.70 3.14
CA GLN A 146 -5.28 2.42 3.79
C GLN A 146 -5.56 1.36 2.73
N CYS A 147 -4.63 0.40 2.57
CA CYS A 147 -4.79 -0.69 1.61
C CYS A 147 -5.21 -2.04 2.22
N PHE A 148 -5.58 -2.05 3.50
CA PHE A 148 -6.08 -3.22 4.25
C PHE A 148 -7.54 -3.04 4.67
N ALA A 149 -8.19 -4.15 4.99
CA ALA A 149 -9.59 -4.13 5.43
C ALA A 149 -9.74 -3.76 6.90
N GLY A 150 -10.92 -3.24 7.22
CA GLY A 150 -11.27 -2.79 8.56
C GLY A 150 -11.97 -1.44 8.50
N PRO A 151 -12.43 -0.93 9.66
CA PRO A 151 -12.85 0.45 9.78
C PRO A 151 -11.71 1.41 9.37
N PRO A 152 -12.01 2.71 9.19
CA PRO A 152 -10.97 3.71 8.99
C PRO A 152 -9.93 3.72 10.11
N GLU A 153 -8.67 3.58 9.73
CA GLU A 153 -7.52 3.69 10.63
C GLU A 153 -6.65 4.88 10.21
N ASP A 154 -6.30 5.72 11.18
CA ASP A 154 -5.43 6.87 10.95
C ASP A 154 -3.97 6.42 10.83
N PRO A 155 -3.21 6.95 9.84
CA PRO A 155 -1.79 6.66 9.72
C PRO A 155 -1.05 7.00 11.02
N PRO A 156 0.09 6.33 11.29
CA PRO A 156 0.86 6.57 12.50
C PRO A 156 1.25 8.04 12.63
N ILE A 157 1.37 8.51 13.87
CA ILE A 157 1.87 9.86 14.13
C ILE A 157 3.27 9.99 13.55
N LYS A 158 3.58 11.15 12.95
CA LYS A 158 4.93 11.45 12.44
C LYS A 158 6.00 11.15 13.49
N GLY A 159 7.04 10.41 13.11
CA GLY A 159 8.16 10.05 13.97
C GLY A 159 7.86 8.97 15.01
N SER A 160 6.65 8.40 15.03
CA SER A 160 6.30 7.35 16.01
C SER A 160 6.77 5.95 15.61
N ARG A 161 7.06 5.73 14.33
CA ARG A 161 7.53 4.45 13.78
C ARG A 161 8.80 4.67 12.98
N TYR A 162 9.90 4.12 13.46
CA TYR A 162 11.25 4.30 12.92
C TYR A 162 12.09 3.05 13.17
N ILE A 163 13.17 2.90 12.41
CA ILE A 163 14.18 1.85 12.68
C ILE A 163 14.90 2.23 13.97
N LYS A 164 14.88 1.35 14.97
CA LYS A 164 15.57 1.59 16.24
C LYS A 164 17.07 1.72 16.01
N GLU A 165 17.65 2.76 16.60
CA GLU A 165 19.10 2.83 16.79
C GLU A 165 19.47 1.83 17.91
N ILE A 166 20.45 0.97 17.64
CA ILE A 166 20.98 -0.03 18.59
C ILE A 166 22.32 0.46 19.12
#